data_AF-A0A1Y0UWA7-F1
#
_entry.id   AF-A0A1Y0UWA7-F1
#
_cell.length_a   1.000
_cell.length_b   1.000
_cell.length_c   1.000
_cell.angle_alpha   90.00
_cell.angle_beta   90.00
_cell.angle_gamma   90.00
#
_symmetry.space_group_name_H-M   'P 1'
#
loop_
_entity.id
_entity.type
_entity.pdbx_description
1 polymer ?
#
loop_
_entity_poly.entity_id
_entity_poly.type
_entity_poly.pdbx_seq_one_letter_code
_entity_poly.pdbx_strand_id
1 'polypeptide(L)'
;MILPVSSLVSVTPGVLAAGGTTNLLNGLIFSTNTALSSGLSSFTTAAEVAATCGVESIEASMASIYFAGYTNAQDLPQTLYFYQLPATPADTDYTTALTNAAAASADWCAFAFAQEPDAAAKTAIAAWMPTNPNRYWGIVQDNDASILQADSACFGRTVAAQATPGLTCLCNTDGNGTLAAALCLGWAASINPQRNAGRTTLMFRNNGGVTPADITATQAQALLQNGYSFYGSYKSGDSTFSFLNNGAVSGAFAWADSYLNQIWMTSSFQSDLLTLFSSVGQIPYAMQGDTLLATAVQNTIDTAVAFGAIQPNVTLSAAQAQVVNAQAGRSIADTLATRGWYLLPGASTASAAIRAKRGPVQARFFYMDGQSVQSISLATVEVQ
;
A
#
# COMPACT_ATOMS: atom_id res chain seq x y z
N MET A 1 -31.18 11.43 4.33
CA MET A 1 -30.05 11.37 5.25
C MET A 1 -29.39 10.01 5.07
N ILE A 2 -28.27 9.94 4.36
CA ILE A 2 -27.51 8.70 4.15
C ILE A 2 -26.59 8.57 5.37
N LEU A 3 -26.76 7.51 6.16
CA LEU A 3 -25.86 7.19 7.26
C LEU A 3 -24.61 6.50 6.68
N PRO A 4 -23.39 6.94 7.04
CA PRO A 4 -22.17 6.33 6.53
C PRO A 4 -22.02 4.89 7.06
N VAL A 5 -21.54 3.97 6.21
CA VAL A 5 -21.29 2.54 6.53
C VAL A 5 -20.45 2.34 7.81
N SER A 6 -19.65 3.32 8.19
CA SER A 6 -18.83 3.35 9.41
C SER A 6 -19.62 3.29 10.73
N SER A 7 -20.95 3.52 10.73
CA SER A 7 -21.78 3.40 11.94
C SER A 7 -22.25 1.97 12.26
N LEU A 8 -22.08 1.02 11.32
CA LEU A 8 -22.55 -0.37 11.45
C LEU A 8 -21.38 -1.37 11.52
N VAL A 9 -20.28 -1.08 10.82
CA VAL A 9 -19.04 -1.87 10.81
C VAL A 9 -17.86 -0.91 10.91
N SER A 10 -17.10 -0.96 12.01
CA SER A 10 -15.85 -0.20 12.14
C SER A 10 -14.68 -1.16 12.04
N VAL A 11 -14.20 -1.29 10.81
CA VAL A 11 -12.82 -1.65 10.49
C VAL A 11 -12.34 -0.43 9.71
N THR A 12 -11.25 0.25 10.05
CA THR A 12 -10.84 1.44 9.24
C THR A 12 -10.24 0.96 7.92
N PRO A 13 -10.97 0.88 6.77
CA PRO A 13 -10.86 1.76 5.58
C PRO A 13 -12.18 1.95 4.76
N GLY A 14 -12.09 2.54 3.55
CA GLY A 14 -13.21 3.00 2.70
C GLY A 14 -14.00 1.95 1.88
N VAL A 15 -15.19 2.39 1.43
CA VAL A 15 -16.30 1.60 0.87
C VAL A 15 -15.99 1.07 -0.53
N LEU A 16 -16.07 -0.24 -0.78
CA LEU A 16 -16.05 -0.83 -2.13
C LEU A 16 -17.23 -1.78 -2.39
N ALA A 17 -17.60 -1.86 -3.67
CA ALA A 17 -18.72 -2.64 -4.18
C ALA A 17 -18.48 -4.15 -4.07
N ALA A 18 -19.59 -4.88 -3.86
CA ALA A 18 -19.60 -6.33 -3.68
C ALA A 18 -19.17 -7.08 -4.96
N GLY A 19 -18.27 -8.05 -4.79
CA GLY A 19 -18.14 -9.19 -5.70
C GLY A 19 -17.42 -8.92 -7.02
N GLY A 20 -16.10 -8.76 -6.95
CA GLY A 20 -15.17 -8.77 -8.08
C GLY A 20 -13.77 -8.56 -7.52
N THR A 21 -12.72 -9.03 -8.20
CA THR A 21 -11.32 -8.71 -7.85
C THR A 21 -11.25 -7.24 -7.44
N THR A 22 -11.01 -6.96 -6.16
CA THR A 22 -11.05 -5.59 -5.65
C THR A 22 -10.07 -4.77 -6.47
N ASN A 23 -10.62 -3.92 -7.35
CA ASN A 23 -9.91 -2.97 -8.19
C ASN A 23 -9.25 -1.86 -7.34
N LEU A 24 -9.15 -2.07 -6.03
CA LEU A 24 -8.66 -1.15 -5.00
C LEU A 24 -7.21 -0.72 -5.24
N LEU A 25 -6.40 -1.57 -5.85
CA LEU A 25 -4.96 -1.37 -5.98
C LEU A 25 -4.55 -0.51 -7.18
N ASN A 26 -5.51 0.09 -7.90
CA ASN A 26 -5.18 0.98 -9.01
C ASN A 26 -4.41 2.22 -8.55
N GLY A 27 -3.66 2.78 -9.49
CA GLY A 27 -2.88 3.98 -9.32
C GLY A 27 -3.68 5.24 -9.63
N LEU A 28 -3.36 6.33 -8.93
CA LEU A 28 -3.83 7.69 -9.20
C LEU A 28 -2.64 8.61 -9.41
N ILE A 29 -2.67 9.40 -10.48
CA ILE A 29 -1.65 10.43 -10.74
C ILE A 29 -2.29 11.82 -10.66
N PHE A 30 -1.75 12.68 -9.80
CA PHE A 30 -2.10 14.10 -9.79
C PHE A 30 -1.25 14.85 -10.82
N SER A 31 -1.87 15.70 -11.64
CA SER A 31 -1.19 16.41 -12.73
C SER A 31 -1.75 17.82 -12.92
N THR A 32 -0.89 18.78 -13.27
CA THR A 32 -1.28 20.15 -13.62
C THR A 32 -1.72 20.31 -15.08
N ASN A 33 -1.77 19.22 -15.85
CA ASN A 33 -2.14 19.25 -17.26
C ASN A 33 -3.62 19.67 -17.45
N THR A 34 -3.82 20.77 -18.17
CA THR A 34 -5.14 21.38 -18.34
C THR A 34 -6.07 20.65 -19.31
N ALA A 35 -5.55 19.66 -20.06
CA ALA A 35 -6.36 18.81 -20.93
C ALA A 35 -7.15 17.73 -20.16
N LEU A 36 -6.77 17.46 -18.90
CA LEU A 36 -7.52 16.57 -18.02
C LEU A 36 -8.86 17.22 -17.62
N SER A 37 -9.86 16.38 -17.38
CA SER A 37 -11.17 16.86 -16.91
C SER A 37 -11.07 17.37 -15.47
N SER A 38 -11.91 18.36 -15.13
CA SER A 38 -12.02 18.83 -13.74
C SER A 38 -12.57 17.71 -12.86
N GLY A 39 -11.72 17.11 -12.04
CA GLY A 39 -12.04 15.98 -11.18
C GLY A 39 -11.25 14.71 -11.53
N LEU A 40 -11.82 13.55 -11.21
CA LEU A 40 -11.19 12.25 -11.42
C LEU A 40 -11.45 11.74 -12.85
N SER A 41 -10.40 11.57 -13.63
CA SER A 41 -10.41 10.95 -14.96
C SER A 41 -9.92 9.51 -14.88
N SER A 42 -10.52 8.58 -15.60
CA SER A 42 -10.09 7.17 -15.66
C SER A 42 -9.68 6.79 -17.08
N PHE A 43 -8.56 6.07 -17.21
CA PHE A 43 -8.04 5.59 -18.48
C PHE A 43 -7.78 4.10 -18.42
N THR A 44 -7.88 3.41 -19.56
CA THR A 44 -7.64 1.96 -19.66
C THR A 44 -6.39 1.62 -20.45
N THR A 45 -5.82 2.59 -21.18
CA THR A 45 -4.59 2.41 -21.94
C THR A 45 -3.68 3.64 -21.89
N ALA A 46 -2.38 3.42 -22.11
CA ALA A 46 -1.40 4.50 -22.22
C ALA A 46 -1.67 5.41 -23.45
N ALA A 47 -2.23 4.85 -24.53
CA ALA A 47 -2.55 5.59 -25.74
C ALA A 47 -3.66 6.64 -25.52
N GLU A 48 -4.65 6.34 -24.68
CA GLU A 48 -5.71 7.30 -24.31
C GLU A 48 -5.15 8.48 -23.51
N VAL A 49 -4.21 8.20 -22.59
CA VAL A 49 -3.51 9.25 -21.83
C VAL A 49 -2.68 10.11 -22.77
N ALA A 50 -1.93 9.50 -23.68
CA ALA A 50 -1.13 10.22 -24.67
C ALA A 50 -1.98 11.09 -25.62
N ALA A 51 -3.17 10.60 -26.01
CA ALA A 51 -4.11 11.36 -26.83
C ALA A 51 -4.71 12.56 -26.07
N THR A 52 -4.93 12.42 -24.76
CA THR A 52 -5.51 13.47 -23.91
C THR A 52 -4.46 14.52 -23.49
N CYS A 53 -3.36 14.06 -22.90
CA CYS A 53 -2.35 14.92 -22.28
C CYS A 53 -1.24 15.36 -23.24
N GLY A 54 -1.12 14.71 -24.40
CA GLY A 54 -0.05 14.90 -25.38
C GLY A 54 0.99 13.77 -25.33
N VAL A 55 1.47 13.32 -26.49
CA VAL A 55 2.39 12.18 -26.63
C VAL A 55 3.76 12.40 -25.97
N GLU A 56 4.21 13.65 -25.88
CA GLU A 56 5.48 14.03 -25.25
C GLU A 56 5.31 14.40 -23.77
N SER A 57 4.08 14.30 -23.22
CA SER A 57 3.82 14.70 -21.84
C SER A 57 4.40 13.70 -20.85
N ILE A 58 4.70 14.19 -19.64
CA ILE A 58 5.16 13.32 -18.54
C ILE A 58 4.04 12.33 -18.15
N GLU A 59 2.77 12.72 -18.24
CA GLU A 59 1.62 11.86 -17.98
C GLU A 59 1.57 10.67 -18.96
N ALA A 60 1.84 10.91 -20.26
CA ALA A 60 1.92 9.84 -21.25
C ALA A 60 3.08 8.87 -20.96
N SER A 61 4.23 9.41 -20.55
CA SER A 61 5.39 8.61 -20.17
C SER A 61 5.13 7.77 -18.91
N MET A 62 4.54 8.37 -17.87
CA MET A 62 4.14 7.66 -16.67
C MET A 62 3.08 6.59 -16.95
N ALA A 63 2.07 6.89 -17.77
CA ALA A 63 1.06 5.91 -18.16
C ALA A 63 1.66 4.72 -18.90
N SER A 64 2.64 4.96 -19.79
CA SER A 64 3.38 3.90 -20.48
C SER A 64 4.07 2.95 -19.50
N ILE A 65 4.77 3.49 -18.49
CA ILE A 65 5.41 2.67 -17.44
C ILE A 65 4.37 1.95 -16.57
N TYR A 66 3.30 2.65 -16.18
CA TYR A 66 2.24 2.09 -15.35
C TYR A 66 1.59 0.87 -16.02
N PHE A 67 1.04 1.02 -17.23
CA PHE A 67 0.33 -0.06 -17.93
C PHE A 67 1.27 -1.19 -18.38
N ALA A 68 2.57 -0.92 -18.58
CA ALA A 68 3.55 -1.97 -18.83
C ALA A 68 3.88 -2.82 -17.59
N GLY A 69 3.62 -2.31 -16.38
CA GLY A 69 3.95 -2.99 -15.13
C GLY A 69 5.46 -3.16 -14.93
N TYR A 70 5.85 -4.14 -14.12
CA TYR A 70 7.25 -4.52 -13.95
C TYR A 70 7.60 -5.73 -14.83
N THR A 71 8.88 -5.94 -15.12
CA THR A 71 9.33 -7.09 -15.93
C THR A 71 8.90 -8.41 -15.28
N ASN A 72 8.29 -9.30 -16.07
CA ASN A 72 7.71 -10.57 -15.64
C ASN A 72 6.50 -10.44 -14.70
N ALA A 73 5.85 -9.26 -14.66
CA ALA A 73 4.53 -9.13 -14.05
C ALA A 73 3.56 -10.14 -14.65
N GLN A 74 2.81 -10.80 -13.79
CA GLN A 74 1.94 -11.89 -14.20
C GLN A 74 0.49 -11.43 -14.42
N ASP A 75 0.14 -10.29 -13.84
CA ASP A 75 -1.06 -9.51 -14.11
C ASP A 75 -0.58 -8.10 -14.45
N LEU A 76 -1.29 -7.41 -15.34
CA LEU A 76 -0.97 -6.04 -15.75
C LEU A 76 -2.08 -5.09 -15.29
N PRO A 77 -1.75 -3.81 -15.03
CA PRO A 77 -2.75 -2.84 -14.62
C PRO A 77 -3.82 -2.61 -15.69
N GLN A 78 -5.07 -2.45 -15.26
CA GLN A 78 -6.21 -2.29 -16.17
C GLN A 78 -6.77 -0.87 -16.18
N THR A 79 -6.63 -0.13 -15.08
CA THR A 79 -7.20 1.20 -14.93
C THR A 79 -6.18 2.12 -14.27
N LEU A 80 -5.95 3.29 -14.87
CA LEU A 80 -5.16 4.37 -14.30
C LEU A 80 -6.05 5.58 -14.09
N TYR A 81 -6.03 6.15 -12.89
CA TYR A 81 -6.74 7.39 -12.61
C TYR A 81 -5.81 8.59 -12.71
N PHE A 82 -6.38 9.72 -13.13
CA PHE A 82 -5.75 11.03 -13.04
C PHE A 82 -6.67 12.00 -12.30
N TYR A 83 -6.09 12.93 -11.55
CA TYR A 83 -6.81 14.06 -10.99
C TYR A 83 -6.10 15.36 -11.35
N GLN A 84 -6.84 16.30 -11.91
CA GLN A 84 -6.31 17.59 -12.33
C GLN A 84 -6.06 18.50 -11.12
N LEU A 85 -4.82 18.97 -10.97
CA LEU A 85 -4.43 20.08 -10.12
C LEU A 85 -4.47 21.40 -10.92
N PRO A 86 -4.63 22.55 -10.25
CA PRO A 86 -4.44 23.85 -10.89
C PRO A 86 -3.05 23.96 -11.54
N ALA A 87 -2.91 24.78 -12.59
CA ALA A 87 -1.65 24.96 -13.31
C ALA A 87 -0.48 25.41 -12.40
N THR A 88 -0.80 26.15 -11.34
CA THR A 88 0.12 26.52 -10.27
C THR A 88 -0.56 26.16 -8.95
N PRO A 89 -0.41 24.91 -8.48
CA PRO A 89 -1.11 24.45 -7.29
C PRO A 89 -0.52 25.10 -6.05
N ALA A 90 -1.38 25.58 -5.16
CA ALA A 90 -1.02 25.93 -3.79
C ALA A 90 -0.95 24.66 -2.92
N ASP A 91 -0.28 24.73 -1.77
CA ASP A 91 -0.12 23.60 -0.84
C ASP A 91 -1.46 22.93 -0.47
N THR A 92 -2.51 23.74 -0.30
CA THR A 92 -3.85 23.27 0.05
C THR A 92 -4.58 22.56 -1.08
N ASP A 93 -4.16 22.77 -2.33
CA ASP A 93 -4.79 22.13 -3.49
C ASP A 93 -4.51 20.63 -3.50
N TYR A 94 -3.33 20.20 -3.04
CA TYR A 94 -2.95 18.80 -2.95
C TYR A 94 -3.85 18.01 -1.98
N THR A 95 -4.09 18.54 -0.78
CA THR A 95 -4.93 17.89 0.23
C THR A 95 -6.41 17.94 -0.15
N THR A 96 -6.85 19.02 -0.81
CA THR A 96 -8.19 19.14 -1.38
C THR A 96 -8.40 18.12 -2.50
N ALA A 97 -7.45 18.00 -3.42
CA ALA A 97 -7.48 17.04 -4.51
C ALA A 97 -7.49 15.59 -4.02
N LEU A 98 -6.64 15.25 -3.04
CA LEU A 98 -6.64 13.93 -2.38
C LEU A 98 -8.00 13.59 -1.76
N THR A 99 -8.60 14.54 -1.03
CA THR A 99 -9.90 14.36 -0.38
C THR A 99 -11.02 14.20 -1.42
N ASN A 100 -11.00 15.00 -2.49
CA ASN A 100 -12.01 14.93 -3.55
C ASN A 100 -11.88 13.65 -4.38
N ALA A 101 -10.66 13.23 -4.72
CA ALA A 101 -10.41 11.97 -5.43
C ALA A 101 -10.87 10.77 -4.59
N ALA A 102 -10.65 10.80 -3.27
CA ALA A 102 -11.07 9.77 -2.33
C ALA A 102 -12.60 9.69 -2.20
N ALA A 103 -13.29 10.83 -2.30
CA ALA A 103 -14.75 10.89 -2.31
C ALA A 103 -15.35 10.45 -3.66
N ALA A 104 -14.63 10.66 -4.76
CA ALA A 104 -15.10 10.35 -6.10
C ALA A 104 -15.02 8.85 -6.44
N SER A 105 -13.98 8.16 -5.97
CA SER A 105 -13.81 6.72 -6.21
C SER A 105 -13.04 6.06 -5.07
N ALA A 106 -13.42 4.82 -4.78
CA ALA A 106 -12.71 3.94 -3.87
C ALA A 106 -11.86 2.87 -4.58
N ASP A 107 -11.82 2.88 -5.92
CA ASP A 107 -11.10 1.90 -6.74
C ASP A 107 -9.62 2.23 -6.93
N TRP A 108 -9.01 3.00 -6.03
CA TRP A 108 -7.58 3.31 -6.04
C TRP A 108 -7.06 3.39 -4.62
N CYS A 109 -5.78 3.09 -4.44
CA CYS A 109 -5.10 3.23 -3.15
C CYS A 109 -3.70 3.80 -3.27
N ALA A 110 -3.02 3.57 -4.40
CA ALA A 110 -1.69 4.08 -4.64
C ALA A 110 -1.77 5.41 -5.39
N PHE A 111 -0.97 6.41 -5.02
CA PHE A 111 -0.92 7.67 -5.74
C PHE A 111 0.49 8.24 -5.88
N ALA A 112 0.70 9.00 -6.95
CA ALA A 112 1.92 9.74 -7.23
C ALA A 112 1.60 11.08 -7.93
N PHE A 113 2.63 11.86 -8.23
CA PHE A 113 2.49 13.17 -8.85
C PHE A 113 3.25 13.23 -10.17
N ALA A 114 2.62 13.74 -11.22
CA ALA A 114 3.26 13.97 -12.52
C ALA A 114 4.29 15.09 -12.46
N GLN A 115 4.08 16.05 -11.55
CA GLN A 115 5.01 17.11 -11.21
C GLN A 115 5.31 17.01 -9.72
N GLU A 116 6.60 17.07 -9.35
CA GLU A 116 7.01 16.96 -7.96
C GLU A 116 6.39 18.10 -7.12
N PRO A 117 5.69 17.78 -6.00
CA PRO A 117 5.20 18.80 -5.07
C PRO A 117 6.39 19.51 -4.41
N ASP A 118 6.27 20.81 -4.11
CA ASP A 118 7.30 21.49 -3.35
C ASP A 118 7.35 21.04 -1.87
N ALA A 119 8.34 21.51 -1.11
CA ALA A 119 8.55 21.08 0.27
C ALA A 119 7.34 21.34 1.20
N ALA A 120 6.60 22.43 1.00
CA ALA A 120 5.44 22.76 1.83
C ALA A 120 4.25 21.86 1.46
N ALA A 121 4.00 21.65 0.17
CA ALA A 121 3.03 20.71 -0.34
C ALA A 121 3.30 19.26 0.13
N LYS A 122 4.57 18.80 0.10
CA LYS A 122 4.96 17.48 0.63
C LYS A 122 4.56 17.31 2.10
N THR A 123 4.77 18.35 2.91
CA THR A 123 4.39 18.36 4.33
C THR A 123 2.87 18.33 4.50
N ALA A 124 2.12 19.06 3.66
CA ALA A 124 0.66 19.03 3.68
C ALA A 124 0.10 17.64 3.29
N ILE A 125 0.69 16.99 2.28
CA ILE A 125 0.36 15.61 1.89
C ILE A 125 0.63 14.65 3.05
N ALA A 126 1.80 14.77 3.71
CA ALA A 126 2.13 13.94 4.87
C ALA A 126 1.14 14.12 6.03
N ALA A 127 0.66 15.35 6.28
CA ALA A 127 -0.36 15.61 7.29
C ALA A 127 -1.75 15.05 6.94
N TRP A 128 -2.04 14.82 5.65
CA TRP A 128 -3.29 14.21 5.20
C TRP A 128 -3.32 12.69 5.44
N MET A 129 -2.18 12.00 5.34
CA MET A 129 -2.13 10.53 5.44
C MET A 129 -2.73 9.95 6.73
N PRO A 130 -2.44 10.49 7.94
CA PRO A 130 -3.04 9.99 9.18
C PRO A 130 -4.56 10.20 9.28
N THR A 131 -5.14 11.11 8.49
CA THR A 131 -6.60 11.33 8.46
C THR A 131 -7.35 10.23 7.73
N ASN A 132 -6.64 9.45 6.91
CA ASN A 132 -7.14 8.28 6.17
C ASN A 132 -6.23 7.07 6.43
N PRO A 133 -6.07 6.64 7.70
CA PRO A 133 -5.00 5.76 8.08
C PRO A 133 -5.17 4.39 7.40
N ASN A 134 -4.05 3.86 6.89
CA ASN A 134 -3.97 2.51 6.33
C ASN A 134 -4.94 2.25 5.16
N ARG A 135 -5.23 3.28 4.35
CA ARG A 135 -6.06 3.20 3.14
C ARG A 135 -5.30 3.59 1.87
N TYR A 136 -4.36 4.52 1.97
CA TYR A 136 -3.67 5.09 0.81
C TYR A 136 -2.16 4.94 0.95
N TRP A 137 -1.50 4.71 -0.18
CA TRP A 137 -0.06 4.64 -0.31
C TRP A 137 0.43 5.75 -1.26
N GLY A 138 1.14 6.74 -0.72
CA GLY A 138 1.66 7.87 -1.49
C GLY A 138 3.13 7.66 -1.85
N ILE A 139 3.46 7.83 -3.13
CA ILE A 139 4.84 7.88 -3.61
C ILE A 139 5.17 9.35 -3.86
N VAL A 140 6.08 9.90 -3.06
CA VAL A 140 6.41 11.32 -3.07
C VAL A 140 7.85 11.51 -3.52
N GLN A 141 8.04 12.14 -4.67
CA GLN A 141 9.36 12.47 -5.20
C GLN A 141 10.08 13.55 -4.38
N ASP A 142 11.41 13.48 -4.37
CA ASP A 142 12.26 14.49 -3.76
C ASP A 142 13.54 14.74 -4.56
N ASN A 143 13.64 15.95 -5.09
CA ASN A 143 14.80 16.43 -5.84
C ASN A 143 15.78 17.26 -4.99
N ASP A 144 15.50 17.46 -3.69
CA ASP A 144 16.38 18.23 -2.82
C ASP A 144 17.74 17.53 -2.67
N ALA A 145 18.82 18.21 -3.05
CA ALA A 145 20.18 17.65 -3.01
C ALA A 145 20.63 17.22 -1.60
N SER A 146 20.00 17.73 -0.53
CA SER A 146 20.29 17.33 0.84
C SER A 146 19.98 15.86 1.12
N ILE A 147 19.09 15.21 0.36
CA ILE A 147 18.76 13.79 0.56
C ILE A 147 19.95 12.87 0.27
N LEU A 148 20.94 13.35 -0.50
CA LEU A 148 22.16 12.63 -0.86
C LEU A 148 23.25 12.71 0.23
N GLN A 149 23.00 13.44 1.32
CA GLN A 149 23.87 13.55 2.48
C GLN A 149 23.30 12.75 3.65
N ALA A 150 24.13 11.97 4.34
CA ALA A 150 23.71 11.17 5.48
C ALA A 150 23.18 12.05 6.62
N ASP A 151 22.10 11.59 7.27
CA ASP A 151 21.46 12.24 8.43
C ASP A 151 21.06 13.71 8.21
N SER A 152 20.74 14.08 6.97
CA SER A 152 20.26 15.42 6.64
C SER A 152 18.83 15.66 7.12
N ALA A 153 18.50 16.92 7.42
CA ALA A 153 17.14 17.34 7.74
C ALA A 153 16.29 17.40 6.45
N CYS A 154 15.84 16.23 5.99
CA CYS A 154 15.08 16.06 4.75
C CYS A 154 13.65 15.55 5.00
N PHE A 155 12.82 15.54 3.96
CA PHE A 155 11.42 15.11 4.04
C PHE A 155 11.27 13.68 4.56
N GLY A 156 12.07 12.72 4.08
CA GLY A 156 12.02 11.33 4.54
C GLY A 156 12.30 11.17 6.04
N ARG A 157 13.23 11.96 6.58
CA ARG A 157 13.51 11.98 8.03
C ARG A 157 12.39 12.62 8.83
N THR A 158 11.74 13.65 8.30
CA THR A 158 10.53 14.24 8.91
C THR A 158 9.39 13.22 8.98
N VAL A 159 9.13 12.53 7.87
CA VAL A 159 8.11 11.47 7.75
C VAL A 159 8.38 10.33 8.75
N ALA A 160 9.64 9.89 8.85
CA ALA A 160 10.05 8.86 9.79
C ALA A 160 9.89 9.30 11.26
N ALA A 161 10.33 10.52 11.61
CA ALA A 161 10.23 11.06 12.96
C ALA A 161 8.79 11.22 13.44
N GLN A 162 7.87 11.53 12.53
CA GLN A 162 6.43 11.66 12.81
C GLN A 162 5.68 10.32 12.77
N ALA A 163 6.35 9.23 12.38
CA ALA A 163 5.72 7.93 12.13
C ALA A 163 4.50 8.01 11.18
N THR A 164 4.54 8.94 10.20
CA THR A 164 3.46 9.14 9.24
C THR A 164 3.24 7.85 8.45
N PRO A 165 2.03 7.29 8.38
CA PRO A 165 1.79 6.03 7.70
C PRO A 165 1.69 6.19 6.18
N GLY A 166 2.17 5.20 5.44
CA GLY A 166 1.77 5.00 4.04
C GLY A 166 2.49 5.86 3.01
N LEU A 167 3.67 6.42 3.30
CA LEU A 167 4.46 7.16 2.31
C LEU A 167 5.74 6.41 1.93
N THR A 168 6.04 6.41 0.64
CA THR A 168 7.37 6.07 0.12
C THR A 168 7.99 7.35 -0.42
N CYS A 169 9.06 7.81 0.24
CA CYS A 169 9.87 8.92 -0.25
C CYS A 169 10.79 8.41 -1.35
N LEU A 170 10.80 9.07 -2.51
CA LEU A 170 11.50 8.59 -3.70
C LEU A 170 12.51 9.62 -4.19
N CYS A 171 13.77 9.22 -4.34
CA CYS A 171 14.83 10.06 -4.90
C CYS A 171 14.47 10.50 -6.32
N ASN A 172 14.57 11.81 -6.57
CA ASN A 172 14.32 12.45 -7.86
C ASN A 172 15.33 13.58 -8.16
N THR A 173 16.52 13.52 -7.56
CA THR A 173 17.55 14.60 -7.67
C THR A 173 18.02 14.87 -9.08
N ASP A 174 17.86 13.90 -9.98
CA ASP A 174 18.19 13.97 -11.41
C ASP A 174 16.93 13.98 -12.31
N GLY A 175 15.72 14.04 -11.72
CA GLY A 175 14.44 13.97 -12.42
C GLY A 175 13.99 12.57 -12.85
N ASN A 176 14.82 11.54 -12.71
CA ASN A 176 14.51 10.17 -13.15
C ASN A 176 13.51 9.45 -12.24
N GLY A 177 13.36 9.92 -10.98
CA GLY A 177 12.45 9.36 -9.99
C GLY A 177 10.98 9.39 -10.38
N THR A 178 10.57 10.31 -11.26
CA THR A 178 9.15 10.42 -11.66
C THR A 178 8.63 9.17 -12.38
N LEU A 179 9.43 8.59 -13.29
CA LEU A 179 9.05 7.33 -13.94
C LEU A 179 9.18 6.12 -13.00
N ALA A 180 10.09 6.18 -12.03
CA ALA A 180 10.15 5.17 -10.97
C ALA A 180 8.89 5.21 -10.07
N ALA A 181 8.29 6.38 -9.84
CA ALA A 181 7.01 6.48 -9.15
C ALA A 181 5.88 5.80 -9.95
N ALA A 182 5.86 5.98 -11.28
CA ALA A 182 4.92 5.27 -12.14
C ALA A 182 5.12 3.74 -12.11
N LEU A 183 6.38 3.27 -12.02
CA LEU A 183 6.69 1.85 -11.81
C LEU A 183 6.15 1.34 -10.46
N CYS A 184 6.28 2.11 -9.38
CA CYS A 184 5.69 1.77 -8.08
C CYS A 184 4.17 1.62 -8.17
N LEU A 185 3.48 2.54 -8.84
CA LEU A 185 2.03 2.46 -9.09
C LEU A 185 1.67 1.23 -9.95
N GLY A 186 2.41 0.99 -11.03
CA GLY A 186 2.19 -0.13 -11.93
C GLY A 186 2.40 -1.47 -11.23
N TRP A 187 3.39 -1.56 -10.34
CA TRP A 187 3.61 -2.71 -9.48
C TRP A 187 2.42 -2.97 -8.55
N ALA A 188 1.93 -1.95 -7.83
CA ALA A 188 0.78 -2.12 -6.93
C ALA A 188 -0.47 -2.63 -7.67
N ALA A 189 -0.75 -2.06 -8.84
CA ALA A 189 -1.89 -2.44 -9.66
C ALA A 189 -1.72 -3.79 -10.38
N SER A 190 -0.49 -4.30 -10.45
CA SER A 190 -0.18 -5.65 -10.95
C SER A 190 -0.31 -6.73 -9.85
N ILE A 191 -0.55 -6.35 -8.59
CA ILE A 191 -0.76 -7.31 -7.51
C ILE A 191 -2.16 -7.89 -7.63
N ASN A 192 -2.23 -9.23 -7.76
CA ASN A 192 -3.48 -9.97 -7.78
C ASN A 192 -3.57 -10.90 -6.56
N PRO A 193 -4.34 -10.52 -5.52
CA PRO A 193 -4.52 -11.33 -4.32
C PRO A 193 -5.15 -12.71 -4.56
N GLN A 194 -5.78 -12.95 -5.72
CA GLN A 194 -6.36 -14.25 -6.05
C GLN A 194 -5.33 -15.26 -6.56
N ARG A 195 -4.10 -14.82 -6.80
CA ARG A 195 -3.04 -15.66 -7.33
C ARG A 195 -2.35 -16.42 -6.21
N ASN A 196 -2.37 -17.76 -6.29
CA ASN A 196 -1.59 -18.59 -5.37
C ASN A 196 -0.09 -18.27 -5.48
N ALA A 197 0.57 -18.08 -4.33
CA ALA A 197 1.94 -17.60 -4.21
C ALA A 197 2.22 -16.30 -5.01
N GLY A 198 1.23 -15.40 -5.06
CA GLY A 198 1.28 -14.17 -5.85
C GLY A 198 2.03 -13.00 -5.19
N ARG A 199 2.39 -13.08 -3.90
CA ARG A 199 3.11 -12.00 -3.21
C ARG A 199 4.40 -11.66 -3.95
N THR A 200 4.64 -10.37 -4.14
CA THR A 200 5.86 -9.85 -4.74
C THR A 200 6.34 -8.62 -3.99
N THR A 201 7.65 -8.47 -3.78
CA THR A 201 8.23 -7.29 -3.14
C THR A 201 8.36 -6.14 -4.13
N LEU A 202 8.25 -4.90 -3.64
CA LEU A 202 8.53 -3.71 -4.45
C LEU A 202 10.02 -3.57 -4.76
N MET A 203 10.91 -3.94 -3.84
CA MET A 203 12.34 -4.06 -4.14
C MET A 203 12.57 -5.08 -5.25
N PHE A 204 13.58 -4.83 -6.09
CA PHE A 204 13.93 -5.61 -7.27
C PHE A 204 12.96 -5.52 -8.45
N ARG A 205 11.86 -4.77 -8.34
CA ARG A 205 11.01 -4.50 -9.50
C ARG A 205 11.74 -3.58 -10.47
N ASN A 206 11.67 -3.92 -11.74
CA ASN A 206 12.31 -3.16 -12.81
C ASN A 206 11.38 -3.00 -14.00
N ASN A 207 11.67 -1.98 -14.80
CA ASN A 207 11.03 -1.73 -16.08
C ASN A 207 12.07 -1.06 -16.99
N GLY A 208 12.20 -1.53 -18.23
CA GLY A 208 13.21 -1.06 -19.18
C GLY A 208 13.03 0.40 -19.62
N GLY A 209 11.85 1.00 -19.39
CA GLY A 209 11.58 2.42 -19.64
C GLY A 209 11.93 3.35 -18.48
N VAL A 210 12.40 2.83 -17.33
CA VAL A 210 12.81 3.66 -16.19
C VAL A 210 14.33 3.81 -16.19
N THR A 211 14.80 5.06 -16.20
CA THR A 211 16.23 5.39 -16.12
C THR A 211 16.72 5.29 -14.67
N PRO A 212 17.85 4.62 -14.39
CA PRO A 212 18.49 4.63 -13.07
C PRO A 212 18.94 6.01 -12.63
N ALA A 213 18.87 6.24 -11.32
CA ALA A 213 19.37 7.46 -10.70
C ALA A 213 20.89 7.57 -10.86
N ASP A 214 21.38 8.76 -11.20
CA ASP A 214 22.81 9.07 -11.27
C ASP A 214 23.37 9.37 -9.87
N ILE A 215 23.60 8.30 -9.11
CA ILE A 215 24.08 8.36 -7.72
C ILE A 215 25.24 7.40 -7.47
N THR A 216 26.15 7.81 -6.59
CA THR A 216 27.26 6.97 -6.11
C THR A 216 26.79 5.98 -5.04
N ALA A 217 27.61 4.97 -4.74
CA ALA A 217 27.32 4.01 -3.67
C ALA A 217 27.16 4.68 -2.29
N THR A 218 27.95 5.73 -1.99
CA THR A 218 27.83 6.50 -0.75
C THR A 218 26.51 7.27 -0.69
N GLN A 219 26.09 7.89 -1.80
CA GLN A 219 24.81 8.59 -1.87
C GLN A 219 23.63 7.62 -1.76
N ALA A 220 23.73 6.43 -2.37
CA ALA A 220 22.73 5.37 -2.20
C ALA A 220 22.58 4.95 -0.73
N GLN A 221 23.68 4.83 0.03
CA GLN A 221 23.62 4.55 1.47
C GLN A 221 22.98 5.71 2.26
N ALA A 222 23.31 6.95 1.92
CA ALA A 222 22.70 8.13 2.54
C ALA A 222 21.19 8.19 2.31
N LEU A 223 20.73 7.90 1.08
CA LEU A 223 19.30 7.80 0.75
C LEU A 223 18.60 6.76 1.63
N LEU A 224 19.17 5.56 1.78
CA LEU A 224 18.59 4.51 2.63
C LEU A 224 18.52 4.93 4.10
N GLN A 225 19.57 5.56 4.64
CA GLN A 225 19.60 6.08 6.01
C GLN A 225 18.59 7.21 6.25
N ASN A 226 18.29 7.98 5.19
CA ASN A 226 17.28 9.03 5.19
C ASN A 226 15.86 8.52 4.95
N GLY A 227 15.67 7.23 4.69
CA GLY A 227 14.37 6.61 4.46
C GLY A 227 13.85 6.71 3.02
N TYR A 228 14.73 6.97 2.06
CA TYR A 228 14.37 7.09 0.65
C TYR A 228 14.54 5.76 -0.10
N SER A 229 13.63 5.55 -1.04
CA SER A 229 13.83 4.63 -2.16
C SER A 229 14.38 5.39 -3.38
N PHE A 230 14.97 4.66 -4.33
CA PHE A 230 15.53 5.12 -5.58
C PHE A 230 15.52 3.96 -6.59
N TYR A 231 15.56 4.28 -7.87
CA TYR A 231 15.77 3.28 -8.92
C TYR A 231 17.27 3.21 -9.23
N GLY A 232 17.94 2.14 -8.81
CA GLY A 232 19.39 2.02 -8.86
C GLY A 232 19.88 1.14 -9.99
N SER A 233 21.16 1.30 -10.36
CA SER A 233 21.88 0.40 -11.27
C SER A 233 23.01 -0.31 -10.52
N TYR A 234 23.14 -1.61 -10.76
CA TYR A 234 24.08 -2.51 -10.10
C TYR A 234 24.83 -3.29 -11.17
N LYS A 235 26.16 -3.22 -11.13
CA LYS A 235 27.03 -3.94 -12.07
C LYS A 235 27.68 -5.14 -11.37
N SER A 236 27.64 -6.29 -12.03
CA SER A 236 28.38 -7.50 -11.63
C SER A 236 29.09 -8.07 -12.85
N GLY A 237 30.42 -7.93 -12.90
CA GLY A 237 31.22 -8.27 -14.08
C GLY A 237 30.71 -7.55 -15.33
N ASP A 238 30.24 -8.31 -16.31
CA ASP A 238 29.70 -7.82 -17.59
C ASP A 238 28.18 -7.56 -17.56
N SER A 239 27.47 -7.97 -16.50
CA SER A 239 26.02 -7.78 -16.38
C SER A 239 25.68 -6.50 -15.62
N THR A 240 24.66 -5.79 -16.10
CA THR A 240 24.07 -4.62 -15.42
C THR A 240 22.62 -4.90 -15.09
N PHE A 241 22.25 -4.67 -13.85
CA PHE A 241 20.89 -4.85 -13.33
C PHE A 241 20.39 -3.50 -12.85
N SER A 242 19.20 -3.11 -13.28
CA SER A 242 18.54 -1.91 -12.77
C SER A 242 17.22 -2.29 -12.14
N PHE A 243 16.93 -1.75 -10.96
CA PHE A 243 15.72 -2.05 -10.21
C PHE A 243 15.49 -1.05 -9.07
N LEU A 244 14.27 -1.04 -8.55
CA LEU A 244 13.92 -0.23 -7.39
C LEU A 244 14.55 -0.79 -6.10
N ASN A 245 15.05 0.11 -5.27
CA ASN A 245 15.56 -0.11 -3.93
C ASN A 245 15.04 1.02 -3.05
N ASN A 246 14.43 0.85 -1.88
CA ASN A 246 14.34 -0.31 -1.00
C ASN A 246 12.92 -0.91 -0.97
N GLY A 247 11.92 -0.20 -1.52
CA GLY A 247 10.52 -0.61 -1.40
C GLY A 247 9.93 -0.39 0.01
N ALA A 248 10.54 0.51 0.78
CA ALA A 248 10.09 0.87 2.12
C ALA A 248 8.84 1.75 2.08
N VAL A 249 8.02 1.64 3.12
CA VAL A 249 6.89 2.53 3.38
C VAL A 249 7.01 3.06 4.81
N SER A 250 6.52 4.28 5.04
CA SER A 250 6.58 4.91 6.35
C SER A 250 5.46 4.45 7.29
N GLY A 251 5.68 4.62 8.59
CA GLY A 251 4.73 4.29 9.65
C GLY A 251 4.98 2.93 10.28
N ALA A 252 3.90 2.25 10.69
CA ALA A 252 3.99 0.98 11.42
C ALA A 252 4.42 -0.21 10.54
N PHE A 253 4.28 -0.10 9.23
CA PHE A 253 4.72 -1.10 8.26
C PHE A 253 6.08 -0.69 7.72
N ALA A 254 7.01 -1.64 7.61
CA ALA A 254 8.33 -1.37 7.04
C ALA A 254 8.34 -1.41 5.51
N TRP A 255 7.48 -2.23 4.90
CA TRP A 255 7.53 -2.56 3.47
C TRP A 255 6.21 -2.31 2.77
N ALA A 256 6.27 -1.79 1.55
CA ALA A 256 5.11 -1.44 0.75
C ALA A 256 4.21 -2.67 0.45
N ASP A 257 4.78 -3.85 0.23
CA ASP A 257 3.99 -5.06 -0.06
C ASP A 257 3.16 -5.50 1.15
N SER A 258 3.75 -5.50 2.35
CA SER A 258 2.99 -5.76 3.59
C SER A 258 1.89 -4.73 3.83
N TYR A 259 2.13 -3.47 3.47
CA TYR A 259 1.14 -2.40 3.61
C TYR A 259 -0.02 -2.55 2.64
N LEU A 260 0.24 -2.82 1.35
CA LEU A 260 -0.80 -3.08 0.36
C LEU A 260 -1.61 -4.34 0.68
N ASN A 261 -0.95 -5.39 1.20
CA ASN A 261 -1.63 -6.59 1.69
C ASN A 261 -2.63 -6.24 2.79
N GLN A 262 -2.24 -5.39 3.74
CA GLN A 262 -3.15 -4.94 4.80
C GLN A 262 -4.31 -4.12 4.23
N ILE A 263 -4.06 -3.19 3.30
CA ILE A 263 -5.12 -2.41 2.65
C ILE A 263 -6.15 -3.34 2.00
N TRP A 264 -5.68 -4.29 1.20
CA TRP A 264 -6.52 -5.27 0.52
C TRP A 264 -7.32 -6.16 1.48
N MET A 265 -6.64 -6.79 2.47
CA MET A 265 -7.29 -7.67 3.44
C MET A 265 -8.38 -6.93 4.21
N THR A 266 -8.10 -5.69 4.60
CA THR A 266 -9.04 -4.90 5.40
C THR A 266 -10.28 -4.54 4.58
N SER A 267 -10.12 -4.13 3.32
CA SER A 267 -11.25 -3.87 2.42
C SER A 267 -12.05 -5.15 2.14
N SER A 268 -11.38 -6.29 1.97
CA SER A 268 -12.03 -7.59 1.74
C SER A 268 -12.86 -8.03 2.95
N PHE A 269 -12.31 -7.92 4.17
CA PHE A 269 -13.06 -8.22 5.39
C PHE A 269 -14.29 -7.33 5.58
N GLN A 270 -14.22 -6.05 5.20
CA GLN A 270 -15.39 -5.18 5.23
C GLN A 270 -16.47 -5.65 4.28
N SER A 271 -16.11 -5.97 3.03
CA SER A 271 -17.04 -6.49 2.04
C SER A 271 -17.71 -7.79 2.51
N ASP A 272 -16.93 -8.73 3.05
CA ASP A 272 -17.42 -9.99 3.61
C ASP A 272 -18.43 -9.77 4.73
N LEU A 273 -18.11 -8.88 5.69
CA LEU A 273 -18.97 -8.59 6.83
C LEU A 273 -20.23 -7.83 6.41
N LEU A 274 -20.16 -6.90 5.46
CA LEU A 274 -21.34 -6.22 4.90
C LEU A 274 -22.26 -7.18 4.14
N THR A 275 -21.67 -8.11 3.41
CA THR A 275 -22.42 -9.19 2.74
C THR A 275 -23.08 -10.10 3.79
N LEU A 276 -22.41 -10.41 4.90
CA LEU A 276 -23.02 -11.13 6.01
C LEU A 276 -24.24 -10.38 6.55
N PHE A 277 -24.11 -9.08 6.87
CA PHE A 277 -25.22 -8.28 7.42
C PHE A 277 -26.47 -8.25 6.52
N SER A 278 -26.30 -8.32 5.20
CA SER A 278 -27.39 -8.30 4.24
C SER A 278 -27.95 -9.69 3.90
N SER A 279 -27.18 -10.75 4.13
CA SER A 279 -27.56 -12.14 3.79
C SER A 279 -28.25 -12.90 4.92
N VAL A 280 -28.01 -12.53 6.19
CA VAL A 280 -28.64 -13.18 7.34
C VAL A 280 -29.67 -12.27 8.00
N GLY A 281 -30.75 -12.86 8.55
CA GLY A 281 -31.78 -12.09 9.25
C GLY A 281 -31.30 -11.43 10.55
N GLN A 282 -30.28 -12.00 11.21
CA GLN A 282 -29.64 -11.44 12.40
C GLN A 282 -28.29 -12.11 12.67
N ILE A 283 -27.42 -11.39 13.38
CA ILE A 283 -26.20 -11.95 13.99
C ILE A 283 -26.37 -11.88 15.52
N PRO A 284 -26.65 -13.01 16.20
CA PRO A 284 -26.87 -12.99 17.64
C PRO A 284 -25.55 -12.82 18.40
N TYR A 285 -25.58 -12.13 19.56
CA TYR A 285 -24.44 -12.05 20.49
C TYR A 285 -24.26 -13.36 21.29
N ALA A 286 -23.98 -14.42 20.56
CA ALA A 286 -23.84 -15.79 21.03
C ALA A 286 -22.82 -16.53 20.15
N MET A 287 -22.50 -17.77 20.52
CA MET A 287 -21.58 -18.63 19.76
C MET A 287 -22.02 -18.82 18.29
N GLN A 288 -23.33 -18.78 18.02
CA GLN A 288 -23.85 -18.77 16.65
C GLN A 288 -23.39 -17.53 15.86
N GLY A 289 -23.39 -16.34 16.47
CA GLY A 289 -22.88 -15.12 15.84
C GLY A 289 -21.39 -15.19 15.58
N ASP A 290 -20.61 -15.76 16.51
CA ASP A 290 -19.18 -16.01 16.26
C ASP A 290 -18.97 -16.90 15.05
N THR A 291 -19.79 -17.95 14.89
CA THR A 291 -19.72 -18.87 13.76
C THR A 291 -20.06 -18.16 12.45
N LEU A 292 -21.08 -17.32 12.43
CA LEU A 292 -21.45 -16.50 11.26
C LEU A 292 -20.33 -15.55 10.86
N LEU A 293 -19.77 -14.81 11.83
CA LEU A 293 -18.65 -13.89 11.60
C LEU A 293 -17.42 -14.62 11.07
N ALA A 294 -17.04 -15.75 11.69
CA ALA A 294 -15.89 -16.54 11.28
C ALA A 294 -16.07 -17.11 9.87
N THR A 295 -17.26 -17.62 9.55
CA THR A 295 -17.57 -18.16 8.23
C THR A 295 -17.50 -17.09 7.15
N ALA A 296 -18.02 -15.89 7.44
CA ALA A 296 -18.05 -14.80 6.46
C ALA A 296 -16.65 -14.38 5.98
N VAL A 297 -15.68 -14.30 6.90
CA VAL A 297 -14.32 -13.84 6.57
C VAL A 297 -13.36 -14.96 6.15
N GLN A 298 -13.77 -16.23 6.25
CA GLN A 298 -12.88 -17.38 6.07
C GLN A 298 -12.27 -17.40 4.65
N ASN A 299 -13.08 -17.12 3.62
CA ASN A 299 -12.59 -17.11 2.24
C ASN A 299 -11.48 -16.07 2.02
N THR A 300 -11.61 -14.87 2.61
CA THR A 300 -10.57 -13.84 2.55
C THR A 300 -9.30 -14.29 3.26
N ILE A 301 -9.43 -14.95 4.42
CA ILE A 301 -8.26 -15.49 5.14
C ILE A 301 -7.55 -16.56 4.30
N ASP A 302 -8.30 -17.49 3.72
CA ASP A 302 -7.75 -18.56 2.89
C ASP A 302 -7.06 -18.00 1.63
N THR A 303 -7.66 -16.98 1.02
CA THR A 303 -7.06 -16.23 -0.09
C THR A 303 -5.75 -15.56 0.34
N ALA A 304 -5.72 -14.91 1.51
CA ALA A 304 -4.53 -14.24 2.02
C ALA A 304 -3.37 -15.22 2.32
N VAL A 305 -3.70 -16.42 2.82
CA VAL A 305 -2.74 -17.52 3.00
C VAL A 305 -2.23 -18.03 1.66
N ALA A 306 -3.12 -18.34 0.72
CA ALA A 306 -2.76 -18.84 -0.61
C ALA A 306 -1.89 -17.84 -1.38
N PHE A 307 -2.22 -16.54 -1.29
CA PHE A 307 -1.46 -15.46 -1.92
C PHE A 307 -0.06 -15.28 -1.31
N GLY A 308 0.11 -15.58 -0.02
CA GLY A 308 1.35 -15.40 0.73
C GLY A 308 1.41 -14.10 1.55
N ALA A 309 0.29 -13.40 1.73
CA ALA A 309 0.17 -12.28 2.67
C ALA A 309 0.18 -12.75 4.13
N ILE A 310 -0.26 -13.99 4.38
CA ILE A 310 -0.19 -14.65 5.68
C ILE A 310 0.78 -15.84 5.58
N GLN A 311 1.78 -15.87 6.46
CA GLN A 311 2.82 -16.90 6.48
C GLN A 311 2.65 -17.81 7.71
N PRO A 312 2.44 -19.12 7.52
CA PRO A 312 2.48 -20.08 8.61
C PRO A 312 3.94 -20.35 9.03
N ASN A 313 4.10 -21.00 10.18
CA ASN A 313 5.39 -21.41 10.74
C ASN A 313 6.38 -20.27 10.98
N VAL A 314 5.88 -19.11 11.41
CA VAL A 314 6.71 -17.96 11.79
C VAL A 314 7.00 -18.01 13.29
N THR A 315 8.29 -18.10 13.65
CA THR A 315 8.72 -18.14 15.04
C THR A 315 8.56 -16.76 15.70
N LEU A 316 7.77 -16.71 16.78
CA LEU A 316 7.65 -15.54 17.65
C LEU A 316 8.76 -15.56 18.71
N SER A 317 9.33 -14.39 19.01
CA SER A 317 10.14 -14.23 20.23
C SER A 317 9.26 -14.33 21.48
N ALA A 318 9.86 -14.63 22.63
CA ALA A 318 9.14 -14.70 23.92
C ALA A 318 8.39 -13.39 24.25
N ALA A 319 9.01 -12.24 23.94
CA ALA A 319 8.39 -10.93 24.13
C ALA A 319 7.17 -10.72 23.21
N GLN A 320 7.27 -11.09 21.94
CA GLN A 320 6.13 -10.99 21.01
C GLN A 320 5.00 -11.94 21.41
N ALA A 321 5.32 -13.17 21.81
CA ALA A 321 4.35 -14.14 22.31
C ALA A 321 3.56 -13.59 23.53
N GLN A 322 4.26 -12.94 24.47
CA GLN A 322 3.62 -12.29 25.61
C GLN A 322 2.68 -11.16 25.17
N VAL A 323 3.12 -10.31 24.24
CA VAL A 323 2.32 -9.18 23.73
C VAL A 323 1.05 -9.68 23.04
N VAL A 324 1.14 -10.65 22.12
CA VAL A 324 -0.05 -11.14 21.40
C VAL A 324 -1.03 -11.87 22.31
N ASN A 325 -0.54 -12.63 23.30
CA ASN A 325 -1.40 -13.31 24.28
C ASN A 325 -2.11 -12.31 25.21
N ALA A 326 -1.38 -11.30 25.69
CA ALA A 326 -1.96 -10.24 26.51
C ALA A 326 -3.01 -9.44 25.72
N GLN A 327 -2.71 -9.12 24.46
CA GLN A 327 -3.64 -8.48 23.56
C GLN A 327 -4.89 -9.33 23.30
N ALA A 328 -4.74 -10.62 23.05
CA ALA A 328 -5.86 -11.54 22.83
C ALA A 328 -6.67 -11.86 24.10
N GLY A 329 -6.12 -11.58 25.29
CA GLY A 329 -6.69 -11.98 26.58
C GLY A 329 -6.69 -13.50 26.79
N ARG A 330 -5.92 -14.26 25.99
CA ARG A 330 -5.76 -15.72 26.06
C ARG A 330 -4.50 -16.15 25.32
N SER A 331 -4.03 -17.36 25.57
CA SER A 331 -2.91 -17.94 24.83
C SER A 331 -3.30 -18.25 23.38
N ILE A 332 -2.72 -17.51 22.44
CA ILE A 332 -2.87 -17.71 20.99
C ILE A 332 -1.53 -17.90 20.27
N ALA A 333 -0.41 -17.57 20.92
CA ALA A 333 0.91 -17.48 20.28
C ALA A 333 1.30 -18.73 19.48
N ASP A 334 1.11 -19.93 20.04
CA ASP A 334 1.47 -21.19 19.35
C ASP A 334 0.62 -21.41 18.10
N THR A 335 -0.70 -21.19 18.21
CA THR A 335 -1.61 -21.30 17.05
C THR A 335 -1.28 -20.24 16.00
N LEU A 336 -1.00 -19.01 16.42
CA LEU A 336 -0.63 -17.92 15.52
C LEU A 336 0.70 -18.21 14.81
N ALA A 337 1.69 -18.76 15.52
CA ALA A 337 2.99 -19.11 14.95
C ALA A 337 2.88 -20.26 13.93
N THR A 338 2.15 -21.34 14.25
CA THR A 338 2.02 -22.50 13.36
C THR A 338 1.08 -22.22 12.19
N ARG A 339 -0.10 -21.65 12.44
CA ARG A 339 -1.14 -21.43 11.42
C ARG A 339 -0.92 -20.14 10.63
N GLY A 340 -0.21 -19.17 11.19
CA GLY A 340 -0.02 -17.84 10.62
C GLY A 340 -1.14 -16.85 10.95
N TRP A 341 -2.27 -17.27 11.53
CA TRP A 341 -3.37 -16.37 11.89
C TRP A 341 -4.24 -16.87 13.05
N TYR A 342 -4.95 -15.94 13.68
CA TYR A 342 -5.93 -16.20 14.72
C TYR A 342 -7.08 -15.19 14.68
N LEU A 343 -8.33 -15.67 14.67
CA LEU A 343 -9.53 -14.82 14.69
C LEU A 343 -10.25 -14.92 16.04
N LEU A 344 -10.59 -13.77 16.60
CA LEU A 344 -11.51 -13.61 17.72
C LEU A 344 -12.78 -12.91 17.22
N PRO A 345 -13.88 -13.62 16.94
CA PRO A 345 -15.09 -13.00 16.40
C PRO A 345 -15.79 -12.07 17.39
N GLY A 346 -15.79 -12.41 18.68
CA GLY A 346 -16.15 -11.50 19.78
C GLY A 346 -17.65 -11.33 20.08
N ALA A 347 -18.55 -11.93 19.32
CA ALA A 347 -20.00 -11.79 19.49
C ALA A 347 -20.50 -12.49 20.77
N SER A 348 -20.01 -13.70 21.06
CA SER A 348 -20.38 -14.43 22.29
C SER A 348 -19.83 -13.78 23.57
N THR A 349 -18.77 -12.98 23.46
CA THR A 349 -18.10 -12.32 24.58
C THR A 349 -18.59 -10.88 24.81
N ALA A 350 -19.58 -10.42 24.04
CA ALA A 350 -20.10 -9.07 24.19
C ALA A 350 -20.77 -8.85 25.56
N SER A 351 -20.44 -7.73 26.21
CA SER A 351 -20.98 -7.39 27.53
C SER A 351 -22.50 -7.19 27.47
N ALA A 352 -23.19 -7.35 28.61
CA ALA A 352 -24.64 -7.11 28.69
C ALA A 352 -25.01 -5.68 28.23
N ALA A 353 -24.16 -4.69 28.53
CA ALA A 353 -24.36 -3.30 28.10
C ALA A 353 -24.27 -3.12 26.58
N ILE A 354 -23.32 -3.78 25.91
CA ILE A 354 -23.21 -3.77 24.44
C ILE A 354 -24.44 -4.43 23.82
N ARG A 355 -24.83 -5.61 24.33
CA ARG A 355 -25.98 -6.37 23.83
C ARG A 355 -27.29 -5.58 23.94
N ALA A 356 -27.53 -4.94 25.10
CA ALA A 356 -28.73 -4.13 25.34
C ALA A 356 -28.87 -2.96 24.36
N LYS A 357 -27.75 -2.42 23.87
CA LYS A 357 -27.71 -1.30 22.91
C LYS A 357 -27.55 -1.74 21.45
N ARG A 358 -27.46 -3.04 21.18
CA ARG A 358 -27.06 -3.59 19.87
C ARG A 358 -25.75 -2.93 19.37
N GLY A 359 -24.79 -2.74 20.28
CA GLY A 359 -23.52 -2.08 20.00
C GLY A 359 -22.55 -2.95 19.19
N PRO A 360 -21.45 -2.37 18.67
CA PRO A 360 -20.51 -3.08 17.81
C PRO A 360 -19.85 -4.26 18.54
N VAL A 361 -19.68 -5.36 17.80
CA VAL A 361 -18.87 -6.51 18.23
C VAL A 361 -17.40 -6.16 18.09
N GLN A 362 -16.60 -6.44 19.13
CA GLN A 362 -15.15 -6.19 19.12
C GLN A 362 -14.40 -7.42 18.59
N ALA A 363 -14.51 -7.64 17.27
CA ALA A 363 -13.74 -8.69 16.61
C ALA A 363 -12.25 -8.29 16.50
N ARG A 364 -11.35 -9.28 16.53
CA ARG A 364 -9.91 -9.07 16.36
C ARG A 364 -9.31 -10.16 15.50
N PHE A 365 -8.48 -9.77 14.54
CA PHE A 365 -7.76 -10.67 13.67
C PHE A 365 -6.26 -10.45 13.83
N PHE A 366 -5.52 -11.52 14.13
CA PHE A 366 -4.07 -11.54 14.22
C PHE A 366 -3.52 -12.34 13.04
N TYR A 367 -2.45 -11.86 12.42
CA TYR A 367 -1.79 -12.58 11.35
C TYR A 367 -0.27 -12.35 11.36
N MET A 368 0.45 -13.27 10.74
CA MET A 368 1.89 -13.26 10.60
C MET A 368 2.23 -12.94 9.13
N ASP A 369 2.90 -11.82 8.88
CA ASP A 369 3.35 -11.48 7.52
C ASP A 369 4.57 -12.30 7.08
N GLY A 370 5.44 -12.71 8.01
CA GLY A 370 6.65 -13.50 7.73
C GLY A 370 7.76 -12.75 6.98
N GLN A 371 7.46 -11.55 6.45
CA GLN A 371 8.36 -10.70 5.66
C GLN A 371 8.95 -11.40 4.41
N SER A 372 9.86 -10.73 3.72
CA SER A 372 10.52 -11.25 2.53
C SER A 372 12.02 -10.95 2.56
N VAL A 373 12.84 -11.87 2.05
CA VAL A 373 14.29 -11.71 1.96
C VAL A 373 14.64 -10.71 0.88
N GLN A 374 15.46 -9.70 1.22
CA GLN A 374 15.90 -8.65 0.30
C GLN A 374 17.43 -8.54 0.18
N SER A 375 18.18 -9.34 0.93
CA SER A 375 19.64 -9.45 0.80
C SER A 375 20.10 -10.84 1.24
N ILE A 376 21.18 -11.33 0.64
CA ILE A 376 21.80 -12.62 0.97
C ILE A 376 23.31 -12.41 1.10
N SER A 377 23.86 -12.79 2.24
CA SER A 377 25.31 -12.91 2.44
C SER A 377 25.67 -14.39 2.48
N LEU A 378 26.36 -14.88 1.44
CA LEU A 378 26.75 -16.28 1.30
C LEU A 378 28.27 -16.41 1.39
N ALA A 379 28.77 -17.21 2.32
CA ALA A 379 30.18 -17.59 2.39
C ALA A 379 30.43 -18.85 1.53
N THR A 380 31.46 -18.82 0.69
CA THR A 380 31.96 -20.01 -0.02
C THR A 380 33.19 -20.54 0.71
N VAL A 381 33.07 -21.70 1.36
CA VAL A 381 34.15 -22.32 2.14
C VAL A 381 34.62 -23.58 1.43
N GLU A 382 35.90 -23.62 1.05
CA GLU A 382 36.56 -24.84 0.60
C GLU A 382 36.90 -25.72 1.81
N VAL A 383 36.61 -27.02 1.72
CA VAL A 383 37.10 -28.02 2.68
C VAL A 383 38.11 -28.91 1.95
N GLN A 384 39.35 -28.94 2.44
CA GLN A 384 40.43 -29.80 1.94
C GLN A 384 40.52 -31.11 2.71
#